data_AF-A0A7Z2W2N2-F1
#
_entry.id   AF-A0A7Z2W2N2-F1
#
_cell.length_a   1.000
_cell.length_b   1.000
_cell.length_c   1.000
_cell.angle_alpha   90.00
_cell.angle_beta   90.00
_cell.angle_gamma   90.00
#
_symmetry.space_group_name_H-M   'P 1'
#
loop_
_entity.id
_entity.type
_entity.pdbx_description
1 polymer ?
#
loop_
_entity_poly.entity_id
_entity_poly.type
_entity_poly.pdbx_seq_one_letter_code
_entity_poly.pdbx_strand_id
1 'polypeptide(L)'
;MGTREIQEALARVGLDPGPIDGIWGRRTVAAVKLFQGREGLVVDGIVGPETAAHLQGAGIPAPAARPGAPALSLPLPWMEEAVRLVRTREFLGAASNPVILDWASLLDLPYNGDDIPWCGLFVGHCVSSTLPEQVLPNGLLRARSWGRFGSRVTPREGAVMVFTHGGEQSGNGHVGFHAGEQGNAYRILGGNQDNKVCYILIHKDRLLEARWPDTAMSLYAQAPAAGAPGAPTSAGTGARTAG
;
A
#
# COMPACT_ATOMS: atom_id res chain seq x y z
N MET A 1 -13.53 6.28 2.08
CA MET A 1 -14.07 6.29 0.69
C MET A 1 -13.14 5.41 -0.12
N GLY A 2 -13.65 4.40 -0.82
CA GLY A 2 -12.81 3.50 -1.63
C GLY A 2 -12.47 4.09 -3.01
N THR A 3 -11.48 3.51 -3.69
CA THR A 3 -11.01 3.99 -5.02
C THR A 3 -12.14 4.22 -6.02
N ARG A 4 -13.07 3.27 -6.17
CA ARG A 4 -14.19 3.41 -7.12
C ARG A 4 -15.09 4.60 -6.78
N GLU A 5 -15.42 4.79 -5.51
CA GLU A 5 -16.25 5.91 -5.04
C GLU A 5 -15.57 7.25 -5.33
N ILE A 6 -14.24 7.30 -5.19
CA ILE A 6 -13.43 8.48 -5.54
C ILE A 6 -13.49 8.76 -7.04
N GLN A 7 -13.31 7.73 -7.88
CA GLN A 7 -13.43 7.88 -9.34
C GLN A 7 -14.85 8.38 -9.73
N GLU A 8 -15.91 7.83 -9.14
CA GLU A 8 -17.28 8.29 -9.36
C GLU A 8 -17.49 9.74 -8.92
N ALA A 9 -16.92 10.14 -7.78
CA ALA A 9 -16.99 11.51 -7.29
C ALA A 9 -16.26 12.49 -8.22
N LEU A 10 -15.04 12.14 -8.67
CA LEU A 10 -14.25 12.94 -9.61
C LEU A 10 -14.98 13.13 -10.95
N ALA A 11 -15.56 12.05 -11.50
CA ALA A 11 -16.37 12.12 -12.72
C ALA A 11 -17.57 13.06 -12.56
N ARG A 12 -18.24 13.03 -11.40
CA ARG A 12 -19.40 13.88 -11.12
C ARG A 12 -19.07 15.37 -11.05
N VAL A 13 -17.87 15.71 -10.56
CA VAL A 13 -17.37 17.10 -10.55
C VAL A 13 -16.72 17.52 -11.87
N GLY A 14 -16.91 16.73 -12.94
CA GLY A 14 -16.44 17.03 -14.29
C GLY A 14 -14.94 16.86 -14.48
N LEU A 15 -14.29 16.05 -13.64
CA LEU A 15 -12.89 15.65 -13.80
C LEU A 15 -12.84 14.22 -14.36
N ASP A 16 -11.80 13.90 -15.11
CA ASP A 16 -11.67 12.61 -15.78
C ASP A 16 -10.65 11.72 -15.04
N PRO A 17 -11.10 10.82 -14.15
CA PRO A 17 -10.22 9.90 -13.43
C PRO A 17 -9.79 8.71 -14.29
N GLY A 18 -10.24 8.62 -15.54
CA GLY A 18 -10.21 7.42 -16.35
C GLY A 18 -11.41 6.50 -16.12
N PRO A 19 -11.29 5.22 -16.49
CA PRO A 19 -12.34 4.24 -16.25
C PRO A 19 -12.71 4.17 -14.76
N ILE A 20 -14.01 4.03 -14.47
CA ILE A 20 -14.51 3.82 -13.10
C ILE A 20 -14.46 2.32 -12.81
N ASP A 21 -13.24 1.82 -12.66
CA ASP A 21 -12.91 0.40 -12.52
C ASP A 21 -12.47 0.03 -11.09
N GLY A 22 -12.31 1.01 -10.20
CA GLY A 22 -11.78 0.81 -8.86
C GLY A 22 -10.26 0.65 -8.81
N ILE A 23 -9.52 0.97 -9.87
CA ILE A 23 -8.06 0.89 -9.95
C ILE A 23 -7.44 2.28 -9.80
N TRP A 24 -6.59 2.46 -8.80
CA TRP A 24 -5.92 3.73 -8.55
C TRP A 24 -4.77 3.95 -9.54
N GLY A 25 -5.07 4.52 -10.70
CA GLY A 25 -4.10 4.75 -11.77
C GLY A 25 -3.65 6.21 -11.90
N ARG A 26 -2.69 6.45 -12.81
CA ARG A 26 -2.14 7.80 -13.10
C ARG A 26 -3.22 8.83 -13.47
N ARG A 27 -4.28 8.44 -14.19
CA ARG A 27 -5.40 9.32 -14.52
C ARG A 27 -6.21 9.70 -13.28
N THR A 28 -6.43 8.74 -12.38
CA THR A 28 -7.09 9.01 -11.09
C THR A 28 -6.25 9.98 -10.26
N VAL A 29 -4.93 9.77 -10.15
CA VAL A 29 -4.01 10.70 -9.47
C VAL A 29 -4.09 12.11 -10.08
N ALA A 30 -4.03 12.23 -11.40
CA ALA A 30 -4.12 13.51 -12.09
C ALA A 30 -5.46 14.23 -11.82
N ALA A 31 -6.57 13.50 -11.86
CA ALA A 31 -7.88 14.03 -11.54
C ALA A 31 -7.98 14.50 -10.07
N VAL A 32 -7.43 13.74 -9.11
CA VAL A 32 -7.36 14.17 -7.70
C VAL A 32 -6.55 15.46 -7.56
N LYS A 33 -5.40 15.57 -8.22
CA LYS A 33 -4.59 16.81 -8.17
C LYS A 33 -5.33 18.02 -8.73
N LEU A 34 -6.04 17.84 -9.84
CA LEU A 34 -6.88 18.90 -10.42
C LEU A 34 -7.99 19.31 -9.45
N PHE A 35 -8.63 18.35 -8.78
CA PHE A 35 -9.63 18.63 -7.76
C PHE A 35 -9.04 19.41 -6.59
N GLN A 36 -7.94 18.93 -6.02
CA GLN A 36 -7.25 19.59 -4.90
C GLN A 36 -6.85 21.02 -5.26
N GLY A 37 -6.31 21.25 -6.47
CA GLY A 37 -5.96 22.58 -6.94
C GLY A 37 -7.16 23.51 -7.10
N ARG A 38 -8.33 22.99 -7.51
CA ARG A 38 -9.58 23.77 -7.60
C ARG A 38 -10.14 24.14 -6.24
N GLU A 39 -10.02 23.23 -5.27
CA GLU A 39 -10.58 23.38 -3.92
C GLU A 39 -9.63 24.08 -2.93
N GLY A 40 -8.41 24.44 -3.37
CA GLY A 40 -7.41 25.09 -2.52
C GLY A 40 -6.77 24.15 -1.49
N LEU A 41 -6.77 22.85 -1.75
CA LEU A 41 -6.20 21.81 -0.89
C LEU A 41 -4.72 21.56 -1.21
N VAL A 42 -4.05 20.79 -0.36
CA VAL A 42 -2.70 20.28 -0.66
C VAL A 42 -2.76 19.40 -1.91
N VAL A 43 -2.00 19.78 -2.95
CA VAL A 43 -2.02 19.11 -4.27
C VAL A 43 -1.02 17.95 -4.31
N ASP A 44 -1.29 16.91 -3.54
CA ASP A 44 -0.45 15.71 -3.44
C ASP A 44 -0.98 14.52 -4.27
N GLY A 45 -2.20 14.62 -4.81
CA GLY A 45 -2.84 13.55 -5.59
C GLY A 45 -3.41 12.43 -4.73
N ILE A 46 -3.57 12.68 -3.42
CA ILE A 46 -4.02 11.71 -2.44
C ILE A 46 -5.35 12.16 -1.82
N VAL A 47 -6.29 11.23 -1.70
CA VAL A 47 -7.57 11.49 -1.03
C VAL A 47 -7.47 11.18 0.47
N GLY A 48 -6.90 12.12 1.23
CA GLY A 48 -7.01 12.14 2.69
C GLY A 48 -8.41 12.60 3.16
N PRO A 49 -8.68 12.66 4.49
CA PRO A 49 -9.99 13.05 5.03
C PRO A 49 -10.47 14.42 4.59
N GLU A 50 -9.58 15.39 4.43
CA GLU A 50 -9.92 16.73 3.96
C GLU A 50 -10.39 16.69 2.50
N THR A 51 -9.59 16.09 1.61
CA THR A 51 -9.98 15.86 0.21
C THR A 51 -11.28 15.05 0.11
N ALA A 52 -11.46 14.02 0.94
CA ALA A 52 -12.66 13.20 0.98
C ALA A 52 -13.88 14.00 1.44
N ALA A 53 -13.74 14.87 2.44
CA ALA A 53 -14.81 15.74 2.91
C ALA A 53 -15.25 16.73 1.82
N HIS A 54 -14.31 17.31 1.06
CA HIS A 54 -14.64 18.15 -0.09
C HIS A 54 -15.36 17.37 -1.20
N LEU A 55 -14.89 16.15 -1.55
CA LEU A 55 -15.56 15.30 -2.53
C LEU A 55 -16.99 14.91 -2.12
N GLN A 56 -17.24 14.72 -0.81
CA GLN A 56 -18.58 14.44 -0.27
C GLN A 56 -19.46 15.70 -0.23
N GLY A 57 -18.90 16.84 0.19
CA GLY A 57 -19.55 18.14 0.28
C GLY A 57 -19.96 18.72 -1.08
N ALA A 58 -19.27 18.35 -2.15
CA ALA A 58 -19.59 18.70 -3.54
C ALA A 58 -20.87 18.03 -4.10
N GLY A 59 -21.78 17.54 -3.24
CA GLY A 59 -23.13 17.10 -3.61
C GLY A 59 -23.38 15.59 -3.54
N ILE A 60 -22.74 14.85 -2.63
CA ILE A 60 -23.04 13.42 -2.38
C ILE A 60 -23.62 13.25 -0.96
N PRO A 61 -24.85 12.72 -0.79
CA PRO A 61 -25.25 12.22 0.52
C PRO A 61 -24.37 11.04 0.92
N ALA A 62 -23.78 11.10 2.11
CA ALA A 62 -22.98 10.02 2.67
C ALA A 62 -23.78 8.70 2.62
N PRO A 63 -23.25 7.60 2.05
CA PRO A 63 -23.89 6.31 2.22
C PRO A 63 -23.84 5.95 3.70
N ALA A 64 -24.97 5.48 4.24
CA ALA A 64 -25.06 4.99 5.61
C ALA A 64 -23.94 3.98 5.85
N ALA A 65 -23.10 4.26 6.86
CA ALA A 65 -22.03 3.36 7.26
C ALA A 65 -22.60 1.95 7.49
N ARG A 66 -22.03 0.94 6.82
CA ARG A 66 -22.35 -0.46 7.13
C ARG A 66 -21.89 -0.74 8.57
N PRO A 67 -22.78 -1.19 9.48
CA PRO A 67 -22.35 -1.66 10.79
C PRO A 67 -21.42 -2.86 10.62
N GLY A 68 -20.19 -2.78 11.14
CA GLY A 68 -19.26 -3.92 11.23
C GLY A 68 -18.05 -3.92 10.28
N ALA A 69 -17.83 -2.87 9.47
CA ALA A 69 -16.54 -2.72 8.80
C ALA A 69 -15.48 -2.26 9.83
N PRO A 70 -14.35 -2.97 10.00
CA PRO A 70 -13.31 -2.54 10.94
C PRO A 70 -12.78 -1.16 10.53
N ALA A 71 -12.54 -0.31 11.53
CA ALA A 71 -11.98 1.03 11.36
C ALA A 71 -10.51 0.96 10.94
N LEU A 72 -10.27 0.66 9.67
CA LEU A 72 -9.08 1.04 8.93
C LEU A 72 -9.57 1.50 7.56
N SER A 73 -9.77 2.81 7.38
CA SER A 73 -10.12 3.35 6.05
C SER A 73 -9.40 4.65 5.77
N LEU A 74 -8.09 4.65 6.00
CA LEU A 74 -7.21 5.50 5.21
C LEU A 74 -7.01 4.80 3.87
N PRO A 75 -7.44 5.38 2.74
CA PRO A 75 -7.13 4.83 1.43
C PRO A 75 -5.65 5.10 1.17
N LEU A 76 -4.78 4.22 1.66
CA LEU A 76 -3.36 4.23 1.35
C LEU A 76 -3.24 3.63 -0.06
N PRO A 77 -3.06 4.44 -1.14
CA PRO A 77 -3.28 3.95 -2.50
C PRO A 77 -2.34 2.80 -2.87
N TRP A 78 -1.09 2.86 -2.42
CA TRP A 78 -0.11 1.80 -2.63
C TRP A 78 -0.45 0.51 -1.86
N MET A 79 -1.15 0.60 -0.72
CA MET A 79 -1.64 -0.58 0.00
C MET A 79 -2.84 -1.19 -0.69
N GLU A 80 -3.77 -0.38 -1.22
CA GLU A 80 -4.90 -0.89 -2.00
C GLU A 80 -4.39 -1.65 -3.23
N GLU A 81 -3.39 -1.11 -3.92
CA GLU A 81 -2.74 -1.79 -5.04
C GLU A 81 -2.03 -3.08 -4.60
N ALA A 82 -1.29 -3.05 -3.49
CA ALA A 82 -0.65 -4.24 -2.93
C ALA A 82 -1.67 -5.34 -2.59
N VAL A 83 -2.81 -4.96 -2.00
CA VAL A 83 -3.91 -5.89 -1.65
C VAL A 83 -4.57 -6.46 -2.91
N ARG A 84 -4.80 -5.64 -3.94
CA ARG A 84 -5.33 -6.07 -5.25
C ARG A 84 -4.46 -7.15 -5.88
N LEU A 85 -3.15 -7.06 -5.68
CA LEU A 85 -2.16 -7.97 -6.23
C LEU A 85 -1.94 -9.24 -5.39
N VAL A 86 -2.56 -9.38 -4.22
CA VAL A 86 -2.49 -10.60 -3.41
C VAL A 86 -2.94 -11.80 -4.24
N ARG A 87 -2.18 -12.90 -4.18
CA ARG A 87 -2.31 -14.11 -5.02
C ARG A 87 -1.70 -14.01 -6.42
N THR A 88 -1.14 -12.88 -6.84
CA THR A 88 -0.20 -12.87 -7.98
C THR A 88 0.95 -13.80 -7.67
N ARG A 89 1.22 -14.79 -8.53
CA ARG A 89 2.29 -15.79 -8.38
C ARG A 89 3.13 -15.87 -9.65
N GLU A 90 4.39 -16.23 -9.51
CA GLU A 90 5.19 -16.70 -10.66
C GLU A 90 4.59 -18.00 -11.22
N PHE A 91 4.75 -18.22 -12.52
CA PHE A 91 4.54 -19.57 -13.05
C PHE A 91 5.83 -20.37 -12.82
N LEU A 92 5.71 -21.61 -12.36
CA LEU A 92 6.86 -22.52 -12.24
C LEU A 92 7.33 -22.95 -13.65
N GLY A 93 8.53 -22.54 -14.07
CA GLY A 93 9.17 -22.98 -15.33
C GLY A 93 9.68 -21.83 -16.21
N ALA A 94 9.95 -22.09 -17.49
CA ALA A 94 10.51 -21.14 -18.46
C ALA A 94 9.55 -20.01 -18.91
N ALA A 95 8.44 -19.79 -18.18
CA ALA A 95 7.43 -18.81 -18.52
C ALA A 95 7.28 -17.85 -17.34
N SER A 96 7.80 -16.62 -17.47
CA SER A 96 7.62 -15.60 -16.45
C SER A 96 6.18 -15.07 -16.45
N ASN A 97 5.66 -14.68 -15.28
CA ASN A 97 4.32 -14.09 -15.21
C ASN A 97 4.31 -12.73 -15.96
N PRO A 98 3.45 -12.55 -16.99
CA PRO A 98 3.41 -11.32 -17.78
C PRO A 98 3.10 -10.07 -16.95
N VAL A 99 2.40 -10.21 -15.82
CA VAL A 99 2.12 -9.10 -14.89
C VAL A 99 3.40 -8.62 -14.20
N ILE A 100 4.28 -9.55 -13.80
CA ILE A 100 5.55 -9.22 -13.13
C ILE A 100 6.53 -8.59 -14.14
N LEU A 101 6.55 -9.13 -15.37
CA LEU A 101 7.34 -8.55 -16.46
C LEU A 101 6.87 -7.15 -16.84
N ASP A 102 5.55 -6.92 -16.87
CA ASP A 102 4.97 -5.60 -17.13
C ASP A 102 5.42 -4.58 -16.08
N TRP A 103 5.48 -4.96 -14.80
CA TRP A 103 6.03 -4.08 -13.74
C TRP A 103 7.49 -3.70 -13.99
N ALA A 104 8.32 -4.68 -14.40
CA ALA A 104 9.72 -4.42 -14.70
C ALA A 104 9.87 -3.50 -15.92
N SER A 105 9.05 -3.70 -16.96
CA SER A 105 9.03 -2.84 -18.15
C SER A 105 8.56 -1.42 -17.82
N LEU A 106 7.52 -1.26 -17.00
CA LEU A 106 7.01 0.04 -16.57
C LEU A 106 8.02 0.83 -15.73
N LEU A 107 8.94 0.14 -15.07
CA LEU A 107 10.02 0.73 -14.27
C LEU A 107 11.35 0.83 -15.01
N ASP A 108 11.38 0.48 -16.31
CA ASP A 108 12.57 0.47 -17.17
C ASP A 108 13.74 -0.32 -16.55
N LEU A 109 13.41 -1.46 -15.93
CA LEU A 109 14.40 -2.32 -15.28
C LEU A 109 14.83 -3.45 -16.23
N PRO A 110 16.14 -3.66 -16.46
CA PRO A 110 16.62 -4.84 -17.16
C PRO A 110 16.37 -6.07 -16.27
N TYR A 111 15.27 -6.78 -16.55
CA TYR A 111 14.81 -7.93 -15.76
C TYR A 111 14.67 -9.15 -16.69
N ASN A 112 15.65 -10.03 -16.66
CA ASN A 112 15.78 -11.14 -17.62
C ASN A 112 15.24 -12.49 -17.10
N GLY A 113 14.53 -12.50 -15.97
CA GLY A 113 13.96 -13.71 -15.38
C GLY A 113 13.51 -13.52 -13.93
N ASP A 114 12.48 -14.26 -13.55
CA ASP A 114 11.82 -14.25 -12.25
C ASP A 114 12.61 -14.98 -11.14
N ASP A 115 13.69 -15.67 -11.50
CA ASP A 115 14.73 -16.19 -10.59
C ASP A 115 15.44 -15.07 -9.75
N ILE A 116 15.19 -13.79 -10.05
CA ILE A 116 15.73 -12.64 -9.32
C ILE A 116 14.72 -12.18 -8.26
N PRO A 117 15.12 -12.05 -6.97
CA PRO A 117 14.23 -11.58 -5.91
C PRO A 117 13.44 -10.31 -6.27
N TRP A 118 12.12 -10.43 -6.46
CA TRP A 118 11.24 -9.34 -6.91
C TRP A 118 10.42 -8.70 -5.79
N CYS A 119 10.75 -8.94 -4.52
CA CYS A 119 10.12 -8.23 -3.40
C CYS A 119 10.23 -6.70 -3.55
N GLY A 120 11.39 -6.21 -3.99
CA GLY A 120 11.58 -4.80 -4.32
C GLY A 120 10.80 -4.35 -5.55
N LEU A 121 10.72 -5.17 -6.61
CA LEU A 121 9.94 -4.87 -7.81
C LEU A 121 8.46 -4.66 -7.48
N PHE A 122 7.89 -5.54 -6.66
CA PHE A 122 6.51 -5.44 -6.19
C PHE A 122 6.24 -4.12 -5.45
N VAL A 123 7.09 -3.76 -4.48
CA VAL A 123 6.96 -2.49 -3.74
C VAL A 123 7.12 -1.30 -4.70
N GLY A 124 8.06 -1.38 -5.64
CA GLY A 124 8.28 -0.40 -6.69
C GLY A 124 7.04 -0.14 -7.54
N HIS A 125 6.40 -1.20 -8.01
CA HIS A 125 5.17 -1.13 -8.78
C HIS A 125 4.03 -0.48 -7.99
N CYS A 126 3.78 -0.94 -6.76
CA CYS A 126 2.70 -0.43 -5.94
C CYS A 126 2.85 1.08 -5.66
N VAL A 127 4.10 1.53 -5.43
CA VAL A 127 4.40 2.94 -5.21
C VAL A 127 4.33 3.74 -6.51
N SER A 128 4.99 3.32 -7.60
CA SER A 128 5.06 4.14 -8.83
C SER A 128 3.74 4.24 -9.59
N SER A 129 2.89 3.21 -9.51
CA SER A 129 1.57 3.21 -10.14
C SER A 129 0.61 4.17 -9.45
N THR A 130 0.78 4.38 -8.14
CA THR A 130 -0.16 5.15 -7.31
C THR A 130 0.37 6.50 -6.85
N LEU A 131 1.70 6.66 -6.77
CA LEU A 131 2.43 7.87 -6.39
C LEU A 131 3.52 8.17 -7.46
N PRO A 132 3.14 8.63 -8.67
CA PRO A 132 4.04 8.74 -9.81
C PRO A 132 5.18 9.75 -9.63
N GLU A 133 5.06 10.68 -8.68
CA GLU A 133 6.10 11.66 -8.35
C GLU A 133 7.03 11.18 -7.23
N GLN A 134 6.75 10.03 -6.62
CA GLN A 134 7.61 9.50 -5.58
C GLN A 134 8.92 9.01 -6.18
N VAL A 135 10.03 9.53 -5.68
CA VAL A 135 11.36 9.04 -6.03
C VAL A 135 11.55 7.65 -5.43
N LEU A 136 11.87 6.69 -6.29
CA LEU A 136 12.20 5.32 -5.92
C LEU A 136 13.70 5.14 -5.64
N PRO A 137 14.10 4.20 -4.77
CA PRO A 137 15.50 3.99 -4.46
C PRO A 137 16.27 3.39 -5.66
N ASN A 138 17.52 3.82 -5.84
CA ASN A 138 18.43 3.17 -6.79
C ASN A 138 18.64 1.69 -6.43
N GLY A 139 18.67 0.82 -7.43
CA GLY A 139 18.78 -0.63 -7.21
C GLY A 139 17.52 -1.22 -6.59
N LEU A 140 16.36 -0.89 -7.17
CA LEU A 140 15.01 -1.20 -6.69
C LEU A 140 14.77 -2.67 -6.36
N LEU A 141 15.41 -3.60 -7.07
CA LEU A 141 15.30 -5.04 -6.82
C LEU A 141 15.94 -5.47 -5.48
N ARG A 142 16.93 -4.71 -4.99
CA ARG A 142 17.61 -5.02 -3.73
C ARG A 142 16.79 -4.50 -2.56
N ALA A 143 16.27 -5.41 -1.74
CA ALA A 143 15.47 -5.07 -0.55
C ALA A 143 16.15 -4.02 0.35
N ARG A 144 17.46 -4.13 0.61
CA ARG A 144 18.17 -3.17 1.50
C ARG A 144 18.28 -1.76 0.93
N SER A 145 18.20 -1.58 -0.40
CA SER A 145 18.19 -0.25 -1.02
C SER A 145 16.97 0.57 -0.60
N TRP A 146 15.87 -0.09 -0.27
CA TRP A 146 14.66 0.55 0.26
C TRP A 146 14.86 1.22 1.61
N GLY A 147 15.98 0.96 2.31
CA GLY A 147 16.39 1.76 3.47
C GLY A 147 16.74 3.22 3.13
N ARG A 148 16.76 3.60 1.86
CA ARG A 148 16.93 5.00 1.38
C ARG A 148 15.64 5.58 0.79
N PHE A 149 14.56 4.80 0.77
CA PHE A 149 13.27 5.25 0.28
C PHE A 149 12.65 6.23 1.26
N GLY A 150 12.27 7.41 0.76
CA GLY A 150 11.55 8.44 1.47
C GLY A 150 12.03 8.73 2.90
N SER A 151 11.08 9.15 3.74
CA SER A 151 11.33 9.55 5.11
C SER A 151 11.39 8.34 6.05
N ARG A 152 12.33 8.36 7.00
CA ARG A 152 12.40 7.36 8.09
C ARG A 152 11.27 7.61 9.08
N VAL A 153 10.55 6.55 9.43
CA VAL A 153 9.41 6.61 10.34
C VAL A 153 9.42 5.50 11.36
N THR A 154 8.61 5.62 12.41
CA THR A 154 8.29 4.47 13.26
C THR A 154 7.39 3.49 12.50
N PRO A 155 7.51 2.16 12.71
CA PRO A 155 6.63 1.18 12.10
C PRO A 155 5.15 1.54 12.25
N ARG A 156 4.41 1.48 11.14
CA ARG A 156 3.00 1.86 11.07
C ARG A 156 2.35 1.32 9.82
N GLU A 157 1.02 1.28 9.82
CA GLU A 157 0.25 0.75 8.70
C GLU A 157 0.63 1.41 7.37
N GLY A 158 0.97 0.57 6.38
CA GLY A 158 1.41 0.98 5.05
C GLY A 158 2.87 1.44 4.94
N ALA A 159 3.64 1.51 6.03
CA ALA A 159 5.07 1.80 5.93
C ALA A 159 5.79 0.72 5.10
N VAL A 160 6.77 1.14 4.32
CA VAL A 160 7.73 0.23 3.66
C VAL A 160 8.71 -0.26 4.70
N MET A 161 8.68 -1.57 4.95
CA MET A 161 9.44 -2.24 6.00
C MET A 161 10.58 -3.03 5.37
N VAL A 162 11.81 -2.78 5.81
CA VAL A 162 13.02 -3.46 5.34
C VAL A 162 13.57 -4.35 6.44
N PHE A 163 13.86 -5.60 6.10
CA PHE A 163 14.30 -6.63 7.03
C PHE A 163 15.63 -7.24 6.62
N THR A 164 16.38 -7.77 7.58
CA THR A 164 17.47 -8.72 7.33
C THR A 164 16.90 -10.07 6.86
N HIS A 165 17.65 -10.83 6.06
CA HIS A 165 17.26 -12.19 5.66
C HIS A 165 18.46 -13.14 5.67
N GLY A 166 18.53 -14.07 6.64
CA GLY A 166 19.67 -14.98 6.82
C GLY A 166 20.68 -14.57 7.90
N GLY A 167 20.26 -13.71 8.84
CA GLY A 167 21.09 -13.20 9.95
C GLY A 167 21.72 -11.82 9.67
N GLU A 168 22.21 -11.14 10.72
CA GLU A 168 22.79 -9.78 10.62
C GLU A 168 23.97 -9.68 9.64
N GLN A 169 24.75 -10.77 9.51
CA GLN A 169 25.93 -10.84 8.66
C GLN A 169 25.61 -11.15 7.19
N SER A 170 24.37 -11.53 6.89
CA SER A 170 23.97 -11.75 5.50
C SER A 170 23.72 -10.41 4.80
N GLY A 171 24.25 -10.24 3.59
CA GLY A 171 23.95 -9.09 2.73
C GLY A 171 22.49 -9.06 2.23
N ASN A 172 21.75 -10.15 2.48
CA ASN A 172 20.40 -10.40 1.99
C ASN A 172 19.36 -9.69 2.87
N GLY A 173 18.27 -9.26 2.24
CA GLY A 173 17.17 -8.59 2.93
C GLY A 173 15.83 -8.91 2.30
N HIS A 174 14.78 -8.45 2.97
CA HIS A 174 13.41 -8.52 2.46
C HIS A 174 12.74 -7.16 2.61
N VAL A 175 11.83 -6.83 1.70
CA VAL A 175 11.05 -5.59 1.76
C VAL A 175 9.58 -5.88 1.46
N GLY A 176 8.69 -5.21 2.18
CA GLY A 176 7.25 -5.28 2.00
C GLY A 176 6.57 -4.16 2.77
N PHE A 177 5.25 -4.18 2.81
CA PHE A 177 4.46 -3.19 3.53
C PHE A 177 3.99 -3.72 4.88
N HIS A 178 4.00 -2.86 5.90
CA HIS A 178 3.36 -3.15 7.17
C HIS A 178 1.84 -3.25 7.01
N ALA A 179 1.25 -4.38 7.42
CA ALA A 179 -0.17 -4.68 7.32
C ALA A 179 -0.77 -5.19 8.64
N GLY A 180 -0.15 -4.83 9.76
CA GLY A 180 -0.55 -5.16 11.12
C GLY A 180 0.53 -5.90 11.92
N GLU A 181 0.13 -6.40 13.08
CA GLU A 181 1.03 -7.08 14.03
C GLU A 181 0.37 -8.33 14.61
N GLN A 182 1.18 -9.33 14.95
CA GLN A 182 0.75 -10.51 15.69
C GLN A 182 1.84 -10.92 16.68
N GLY A 183 1.60 -10.71 17.97
CA GLY A 183 2.58 -10.97 19.02
C GLY A 183 3.88 -10.19 18.78
N ASN A 184 5.02 -10.89 18.77
CA ASN A 184 6.34 -10.29 18.50
C ASN A 184 6.74 -10.29 17.02
N ALA A 185 5.77 -10.30 16.11
CA ALA A 185 6.00 -10.24 14.68
C ALA A 185 5.15 -9.15 14.02
N TYR A 186 5.73 -8.53 12.98
CA TYR A 186 4.98 -7.72 12.03
C TYR A 186 4.30 -8.64 11.01
N ARG A 187 3.06 -8.32 10.64
CA ARG A 187 2.37 -8.88 9.49
C ARG A 187 2.73 -8.05 8.26
N ILE A 188 3.46 -8.66 7.33
CA ILE A 188 4.03 -7.98 6.16
C ILE A 188 3.34 -8.47 4.89
N LEU A 189 2.84 -7.51 4.11
CA LEU A 189 2.34 -7.72 2.76
C LEU A 189 3.46 -7.44 1.76
N GLY A 190 3.91 -8.44 1.02
CA GLY A 190 5.03 -8.28 0.11
C GLY A 190 5.03 -9.29 -1.02
N GLY A 191 5.88 -9.00 -2.01
CA GLY A 191 6.12 -9.84 -3.17
C GLY A 191 7.25 -10.84 -2.93
N ASN A 192 7.30 -11.85 -3.79
CA ASN A 192 8.23 -12.97 -3.72
C ASN A 192 8.31 -13.68 -2.35
N GLN A 193 7.18 -13.79 -1.67
CA GLN A 193 7.06 -14.53 -0.42
C GLN A 193 6.44 -15.88 -0.72
N ASP A 194 7.26 -16.92 -0.91
CA ASP A 194 6.82 -18.21 -1.46
C ASP A 194 6.31 -18.06 -2.91
N ASN A 195 7.11 -17.36 -3.74
CA ASN A 195 6.89 -17.08 -5.17
C ASN A 195 5.54 -16.42 -5.49
N LYS A 196 5.01 -15.66 -4.52
CA LYS A 196 3.72 -14.98 -4.61
C LYS A 196 3.69 -13.68 -3.81
N VAL A 197 2.71 -12.85 -4.12
CA VAL A 197 2.27 -11.75 -3.27
C VAL A 197 1.37 -12.31 -2.18
N CYS A 198 1.79 -12.21 -0.93
CA CYS A 198 1.01 -12.67 0.22
C CYS A 198 1.38 -11.96 1.52
N TYR A 199 0.72 -12.35 2.61
CA TYR A 199 1.05 -11.92 3.95
C TYR A 199 1.95 -12.95 4.62
N ILE A 200 3.02 -12.51 5.27
CA ILE A 200 3.83 -13.34 6.17
C ILE A 200 4.02 -12.64 7.51
N LEU A 201 4.46 -13.41 8.51
CA LEU A 201 4.92 -12.87 9.79
C LEU A 201 6.44 -12.79 9.78
N ILE A 202 6.98 -11.63 10.16
CA ILE A 202 8.42 -11.43 10.33
C ILE A 202 8.68 -10.92 11.74
N HIS A 203 9.57 -11.58 12.47
CA HIS A 203 9.95 -11.21 13.84
C HIS A 203 10.47 -9.77 13.91
N LYS A 204 10.11 -9.04 14.98
CA LYS A 204 10.44 -7.61 15.13
C LYS A 204 11.94 -7.32 15.10
N ASP A 205 12.76 -8.20 15.66
CA ASP A 205 14.24 -8.05 15.70
C ASP A 205 14.92 -8.07 14.33
N ARG A 206 14.21 -8.49 13.27
CA ARG A 206 14.75 -8.48 11.90
C ARG A 206 14.59 -7.14 11.21
N LEU A 207 13.85 -6.20 11.80
CA LEU A 207 13.59 -4.89 11.21
C LEU A 207 14.88 -4.06 11.16
N LEU A 208 15.21 -3.59 9.96
CA LEU A 208 16.29 -2.62 9.75
C LEU A 208 15.74 -1.20 9.65
N GLU A 209 14.68 -1.03 8.86
CA GLU A 209 14.18 0.29 8.46
C GLU A 209 12.66 0.25 8.29
N ALA A 210 11.99 1.33 8.71
CA ALA A 210 10.61 1.62 8.36
C ALA A 210 10.56 2.97 7.66
N ARG A 211 9.95 3.01 6.48
CA ARG A 211 10.01 4.13 5.53
C ARG A 211 8.63 4.54 5.03
N TRP A 212 8.48 5.84 4.74
CA TRP A 212 7.24 6.43 4.27
C TRP A 212 7.47 7.23 2.98
N PRO A 213 6.56 7.19 1.99
CA PRO A 213 6.67 8.01 0.79
C PRO A 213 6.59 9.50 1.15
N ASP A 214 7.57 10.30 0.73
CA ASP A 214 7.59 11.76 1.01
C ASP A 214 6.39 12.48 0.38
N THR A 215 5.95 11.99 -0.78
CA THR A 215 4.76 12.49 -1.49
C THR A 215 3.44 12.13 -0.80
N ALA A 216 3.47 11.28 0.22
CA ALA A 216 2.29 10.85 0.98
C ALA A 216 2.32 11.28 2.45
N MET A 217 3.11 12.30 2.80
CA MET A 217 3.23 12.76 4.18
C MET A 217 1.92 13.29 4.78
N SER A 218 0.96 13.74 3.96
CA SER A 218 -0.39 14.14 4.40
C SER A 218 -1.16 13.00 5.07
N LEU A 219 -0.91 11.74 4.68
CA LEU A 219 -1.52 10.55 5.29
C LEU A 219 -0.77 10.05 6.52
N TYR A 220 0.49 10.47 6.70
CA TYR A 220 1.36 9.93 7.75
C TYR A 220 0.68 10.01 9.12
N ALA A 221 0.33 11.21 9.58
CA ALA A 221 -0.21 11.42 10.94
C ALA A 221 -1.45 10.56 11.27
N GLN A 222 -2.15 10.11 10.24
CA GLN A 222 -3.41 9.39 10.33
C GLN A 222 -3.20 7.86 10.35
N ALA A 223 -2.11 7.39 9.73
CA ALA A 223 -1.77 5.97 9.67
C ALA A 223 -1.47 5.41 11.08
N PRO A 224 -2.17 4.35 11.52
CA PRO A 224 -1.98 3.77 12.86
C PRO A 224 -0.54 3.32 13.09
N ALA A 225 0.07 3.77 14.18
CA ALA A 225 1.37 3.30 14.61
C ALA A 225 1.31 1.83 15.08
N ALA A 226 2.37 1.08 14.79
CA ALA A 226 2.58 -0.24 15.36
C ALA A 226 2.61 -0.15 16.90
N GLY A 227 2.03 -1.14 17.60
CA GLY A 227 1.93 -1.16 19.05
C GLY A 227 0.86 -0.23 19.64
N ALA A 228 0.10 0.51 18.82
CA ALA A 228 -1.09 1.20 19.32
C ALA A 228 -2.11 0.15 19.81
N PRO A 229 -2.77 0.36 20.96
CA PRO A 229 -3.76 -0.59 21.46
C PRO A 229 -4.82 -0.80 20.39
N GLY A 230 -4.92 -2.04 19.90
CA GLY A 230 -5.90 -2.41 18.88
C GLY A 230 -7.29 -2.00 19.34
N ALA A 231 -8.08 -1.43 18.43
CA ALA A 231 -9.52 -1.30 18.64
C ALA A 231 -10.06 -2.66 19.13
N PRO A 232 -10.95 -2.68 20.14
CA PRO A 232 -11.32 -3.90 20.84
C PRO A 232 -11.83 -4.93 19.84
N THR A 233 -11.11 -6.05 19.75
CA THR A 233 -11.62 -7.26 19.13
C THR A 233 -12.87 -7.64 19.91
N SER A 234 -14.04 -7.50 19.28
CA SER A 234 -15.31 -7.94 19.85
C SER A 234 -15.25 -9.46 20.01
N ALA A 235 -14.79 -9.91 21.17
CA ALA A 235 -14.96 -11.27 21.63
C ALA A 235 -16.45 -11.44 21.97
N GLY A 236 -17.21 -11.97 21.02
CA GLY A 236 -18.59 -12.39 21.22
C GLY A 236 -18.65 -13.40 22.35
N THR A 237 -19.29 -13.01 23.44
CA THR A 237 -19.54 -13.78 24.65
C THR A 237 -20.30 -15.05 24.29
N GLY A 238 -19.69 -16.21 24.51
CA GLY A 238 -20.39 -17.49 24.50
C GLY A 238 -21.36 -17.55 25.68
N ALA A 239 -22.64 -17.29 25.42
CA ALA A 239 -23.71 -17.58 26.36
C ALA A 239 -23.90 -19.10 26.42
N ARG A 240 -23.42 -19.73 27.51
CA ARG A 240 -23.90 -21.03 27.96
C ARG A 240 -25.27 -20.82 28.61
N THR A 241 -26.33 -21.28 27.96
CA THR A 241 -27.60 -21.53 28.63
C THR A 241 -27.56 -22.91 29.26
N ALA A 242 -27.60 -22.95 30.59
CA ALA A 242 -28.07 -24.10 31.34
C ALA A 242 -29.60 -24.14 31.26
N GLY A 243 -30.16 -25.34 31.10
CA GLY A 243 -31.59 -25.62 31.05
C GLY A 243 -31.81 -27.08 30.71
#